data_AF-A0A6B8RTU4-F1
#
_entry.id   AF-A0A6B8RTU4-F1
#
_cell.length_a   1.000
_cell.length_b   1.000
_cell.length_c   1.000
_cell.angle_alpha   90.00
_cell.angle_beta   90.00
_cell.angle_gamma   90.00
#
_symmetry.space_group_name_H-M   'P 1'
#
loop_
_entity.id
_entity.type
_entity.pdbx_description
1 polymer ?
#
loop_
_entity_poly.entity_id
_entity_poly.type
_entity_poly.pdbx_seq_one_letter_code
_entity_poly.pdbx_strand_id
1 'polypeptide(L)'
;MSPNNLKQQLQAIPIPSSLRQRSQLGIEQAIMEKKEVNHRKSIWIKRKLGAIVAALVLLLLSAALMNQNYVWAAIQKALQFVPGIGIVKEEGSSSERYVLKQPISLSVGEGSIIITGILSDEEMTYITMAGNNTPRFEYVTLVNAQGNEYRLGSTIASWSSNDWTSGFWYKGKLDTSGSIKLVINLEPKIEVPVTLTRAETYSSYPEMGETATVNGVSITAIPDRVGDKARVSLVARHTEDFYISDYGIYGVYMHDESHKLNVLDDTGKKLVIENIRGVSSPASEFYFKLSENARNRYSLTLPEISVTYKSEVSIRISTEAKEHINQTFEIAGFPVTITKTEKVKEKGLRVYMDFHYNEQAAASLFNINIEGLSSSAKLNERTGAIEYMEFEVEPGSKQVNLKLIRPGVIIRGPWQFELSEENFKAGNA
;
A
#
# COMPACT_ATOMS: atom_id res chain seq x y z
N MET A 1 -24.90 86.71 -17.68
CA MET A 1 -25.61 86.47 -16.40
C MET A 1 -26.97 87.15 -16.44
N SER A 2 -28.05 86.39 -16.21
CA SER A 2 -29.33 86.84 -15.65
C SER A 2 -30.00 85.61 -15.02
N PRO A 3 -30.36 85.62 -13.72
CA PRO A 3 -31.02 84.48 -13.07
C PRO A 3 -32.48 84.39 -13.52
N ASN A 4 -32.94 83.16 -13.78
CA ASN A 4 -34.28 82.85 -14.28
C ASN A 4 -35.30 82.84 -13.12
N ASN A 5 -36.12 83.90 -13.05
CA ASN A 5 -37.14 84.16 -12.01
C ASN A 5 -38.32 83.17 -11.98
N LEU A 6 -38.34 82.16 -12.85
CA LEU A 6 -39.48 81.25 -13.01
C LEU A 6 -39.69 80.30 -11.80
N LYS A 7 -38.59 79.87 -11.16
CA LYS A 7 -38.65 78.83 -10.12
C LYS A 7 -39.21 79.33 -8.79
N GLN A 8 -39.01 80.61 -8.48
CA GLN A 8 -39.59 81.25 -7.30
C GLN A 8 -41.09 81.54 -7.47
N GLN A 9 -41.54 81.82 -8.70
CA GLN A 9 -42.97 82.04 -8.98
C GLN A 9 -43.80 80.75 -8.88
N LEU A 10 -43.23 79.58 -9.24
CA LEU A 10 -43.93 78.30 -9.15
C LEU A 10 -44.15 77.78 -7.73
N GLN A 11 -43.31 78.19 -6.76
CA GLN A 11 -43.44 77.76 -5.36
C GLN A 11 -44.43 78.61 -4.55
N ALA A 12 -44.89 79.73 -5.10
CA ALA A 12 -45.83 80.64 -4.45
C ALA A 12 -47.31 80.28 -4.71
N ILE A 13 -47.61 79.21 -5.46
CA ILE A 13 -48.98 78.78 -5.72
C ILE A 13 -49.47 77.91 -4.55
N PRO A 14 -50.39 78.39 -3.69
CA PRO A 14 -50.92 77.60 -2.59
C PRO A 14 -51.77 76.44 -3.15
N ILE A 15 -51.42 75.22 -2.77
CA ILE A 15 -52.17 74.02 -3.16
C ILE A 15 -53.53 74.04 -2.45
N PRO A 16 -54.67 73.97 -3.16
CA PRO A 16 -55.99 73.98 -2.55
C PRO A 16 -56.17 72.81 -1.57
N SER A 17 -56.76 73.08 -0.40
CA SER A 17 -57.00 72.09 0.65
C SER A 17 -57.86 70.89 0.19
N SER A 18 -58.69 71.07 -0.84
CA SER A 18 -59.52 70.03 -1.46
C SER A 18 -58.71 68.92 -2.16
N LEU A 19 -57.47 69.19 -2.59
CA LEU A 19 -56.56 68.19 -3.16
C LEU A 19 -55.94 67.27 -2.10
N ARG A 20 -55.74 67.76 -0.87
CA ARG A 20 -55.27 66.95 0.27
C ARG A 20 -56.31 65.92 0.70
N GLN A 21 -57.60 66.30 0.74
CA GLN A 21 -58.67 65.38 1.14
C GLN A 21 -58.85 64.22 0.15
N ARG A 22 -58.77 64.47 -1.16
CA ARG A 22 -58.84 63.40 -2.18
C ARG A 22 -57.62 62.46 -2.14
N SER A 23 -56.43 63.00 -1.85
CA SER A 23 -55.22 62.20 -1.67
C SER A 23 -55.33 61.26 -0.47
N GLN A 24 -55.89 61.72 0.66
CA GLN A 24 -56.04 60.89 1.86
C GLN A 24 -57.05 59.75 1.67
N LEU A 25 -58.19 60.02 1.03
CA LEU A 25 -59.19 58.99 0.72
C LEU A 25 -58.64 57.91 -0.23
N GLY A 26 -57.83 58.30 -1.23
CA GLY A 26 -57.17 57.34 -2.12
C GLY A 26 -56.13 56.45 -1.43
N ILE A 27 -55.41 57.00 -0.44
CA ILE A 27 -54.41 56.25 0.34
C ILE A 27 -55.09 55.25 1.28
N GLU A 28 -56.19 55.64 1.94
CA GLU A 28 -56.95 54.73 2.82
C GLU A 28 -57.59 53.58 2.04
N GLN A 29 -58.17 53.86 0.87
CA GLN A 29 -58.75 52.82 0.01
C GLN A 29 -57.68 51.84 -0.52
N ALA A 30 -56.50 52.34 -0.90
CA ALA A 30 -55.38 51.50 -1.33
C ALA A 30 -54.81 50.62 -0.19
N ILE A 31 -54.85 51.08 1.06
CA ILE A 31 -54.41 50.29 2.22
C ILE A 31 -55.43 49.18 2.54
N MET A 32 -56.73 49.44 2.39
CA MET A 32 -57.78 48.43 2.62
C MET A 32 -57.76 47.33 1.55
N GLU A 33 -57.64 47.68 0.26
CA GLU A 33 -57.56 46.70 -0.83
C GLU A 33 -56.31 45.80 -0.72
N LYS A 34 -55.18 46.33 -0.22
CA LYS A 34 -53.93 45.57 -0.04
C LYS A 34 -53.99 44.57 1.13
N LYS A 35 -54.85 44.79 2.13
CA LYS A 35 -55.06 43.86 3.26
C LYS A 35 -55.96 42.68 2.89
N GLU A 36 -57.00 42.89 2.08
CA GLU A 36 -57.92 41.80 1.69
C GLU A 36 -57.30 40.81 0.68
N VAL A 37 -56.48 41.29 -0.26
CA VAL A 37 -55.84 40.43 -1.28
C VAL A 37 -54.77 39.50 -0.67
N ASN A 38 -54.09 39.93 0.40
CA ASN A 38 -53.02 39.14 1.04
C ASN A 38 -53.53 38.07 2.00
N HIS A 39 -54.73 38.20 2.58
CA HIS A 39 -55.26 37.19 3.50
C HIS A 39 -55.90 35.99 2.79
N ARG A 40 -56.55 36.19 1.64
CA ARG A 40 -57.21 35.09 0.90
C ARG A 40 -56.27 34.23 0.05
N LYS A 41 -55.08 34.72 -0.36
CA LYS A 41 -54.11 33.94 -1.15
C LYS A 41 -53.12 33.10 -0.34
N SER A 42 -52.90 33.41 0.95
CA SER A 42 -51.90 32.74 1.80
C SER A 42 -52.35 31.36 2.34
N ILE A 43 -53.65 31.17 2.57
CA ILE A 43 -54.17 29.96 3.24
C ILE A 43 -54.37 28.79 2.24
N TRP A 44 -54.62 29.08 0.95
CA TRP A 44 -54.90 28.03 -0.05
C TRP A 44 -53.64 27.43 -0.69
N ILE A 45 -52.57 28.21 -0.83
CA ILE A 45 -51.30 27.75 -1.43
C ILE A 45 -50.50 26.87 -0.44
N LYS A 46 -50.57 27.15 0.87
CA LYS A 46 -49.84 26.38 1.89
C LYS A 46 -50.32 24.93 2.06
N ARG A 47 -51.59 24.64 1.78
CA ARG A 47 -52.13 23.26 1.85
C ARG A 47 -51.79 22.41 0.63
N LYS A 48 -51.65 22.99 -0.58
CA LYS A 48 -51.25 22.25 -1.79
C LYS A 48 -49.73 22.12 -1.94
N LEU A 49 -48.94 23.12 -1.52
CA LEU A 49 -47.47 22.99 -1.50
C LEU A 49 -46.99 22.00 -0.42
N GLY A 50 -47.64 21.95 0.75
CA GLY A 50 -47.28 21.01 1.81
C GLY A 50 -47.40 19.54 1.38
N ALA A 51 -48.45 19.20 0.62
CA ALA A 51 -48.65 17.84 0.11
C ALA A 51 -47.64 17.47 -0.99
N ILE A 52 -47.27 18.42 -1.86
CA ILE A 52 -46.28 18.20 -2.93
C ILE A 52 -44.86 18.07 -2.35
N VAL A 53 -44.50 18.90 -1.37
CA VAL A 53 -43.21 18.81 -0.68
C VAL A 53 -43.12 17.53 0.15
N ALA A 54 -44.19 17.14 0.86
CA ALA A 54 -44.20 15.88 1.60
C ALA A 54 -44.09 14.67 0.67
N ALA A 55 -44.77 14.67 -0.48
CA ALA A 55 -44.66 13.61 -1.48
C ALA A 55 -43.27 13.57 -2.13
N LEU A 56 -42.65 14.72 -2.43
CA LEU A 56 -41.27 14.81 -2.94
C LEU A 56 -40.24 14.37 -1.90
N VAL A 57 -40.42 14.73 -0.63
CA VAL A 57 -39.55 14.28 0.47
C VAL A 57 -39.72 12.78 0.71
N LEU A 58 -40.94 12.24 0.64
CA LEU A 58 -41.18 10.78 0.68
C LEU A 58 -40.59 10.08 -0.54
N LEU A 59 -40.70 10.65 -1.75
CA LEU A 59 -40.11 10.09 -2.97
C LEU A 59 -38.58 10.14 -2.93
N LEU A 60 -38.00 11.22 -2.40
CA LEU A 60 -36.56 11.37 -2.21
C LEU A 60 -36.04 10.46 -1.09
N LEU A 61 -36.80 10.27 -0.01
CA LEU A 61 -36.48 9.30 1.05
C LEU A 61 -36.65 7.87 0.56
N SER A 62 -37.68 7.55 -0.22
CA SER A 62 -37.83 6.22 -0.82
C SER A 62 -36.78 5.96 -1.89
N ALA A 63 -36.38 6.96 -2.67
CA ALA A 63 -35.27 6.85 -3.61
C ALA A 63 -33.92 6.70 -2.89
N ALA A 64 -33.71 7.41 -1.77
CA ALA A 64 -32.51 7.27 -0.93
C ALA A 64 -32.44 5.90 -0.25
N LEU A 65 -33.59 5.34 0.18
CA LEU A 65 -33.68 4.00 0.76
C LEU A 65 -33.62 2.89 -0.30
N MET A 66 -34.12 3.11 -1.52
CA MET A 66 -34.03 2.14 -2.63
C MET A 66 -32.65 2.14 -3.29
N ASN A 67 -31.91 3.26 -3.30
CA ASN A 67 -30.51 3.29 -3.75
C ASN A 67 -29.51 2.76 -2.73
N GLN A 68 -29.87 2.66 -1.44
CA GLN A 68 -29.00 1.99 -0.47
C GLN A 68 -29.02 0.46 -0.61
N ASN A 69 -30.07 -0.15 -1.17
CA ASN A 69 -30.18 -1.60 -1.29
C ASN A 69 -29.70 -2.17 -2.64
N TYR A 70 -29.49 -1.34 -3.66
CA TYR A 70 -28.91 -1.78 -4.95
C TYR A 70 -27.37 -1.68 -5.01
N VAL A 71 -26.72 -1.13 -3.98
CA VAL A 71 -25.25 -1.04 -3.88
C VAL A 71 -24.65 -2.15 -2.99
N TRP A 72 -25.45 -2.87 -2.21
CA TRP A 72 -25.00 -4.06 -1.45
C TRP A 72 -24.72 -5.31 -2.32
N ALA A 73 -24.97 -5.24 -3.62
CA ALA A 73 -24.68 -6.31 -4.58
C ALA A 73 -23.47 -6.00 -5.50
N ALA A 74 -22.75 -4.89 -5.27
CA ALA A 74 -21.33 -4.90 -5.57
C ALA A 74 -20.71 -5.79 -4.49
N ILE A 75 -20.54 -7.07 -4.81
CA ILE A 75 -19.84 -8.07 -4.00
C ILE A 75 -18.71 -7.34 -3.27
N GLN A 76 -18.83 -7.13 -1.96
CA GLN A 76 -17.70 -6.67 -1.15
C GLN A 76 -16.61 -7.68 -1.44
N LYS A 77 -15.61 -7.29 -2.21
CA LYS A 77 -14.49 -8.16 -2.55
C LYS A 77 -13.88 -8.59 -1.23
N ALA A 78 -14.16 -9.83 -0.85
CA ALA A 78 -13.69 -10.34 0.40
C ALA A 78 -12.17 -10.50 0.29
N LEU A 79 -11.45 -10.06 1.30
CA LEU A 79 -10.00 -10.14 1.34
C LEU A 79 -9.61 -11.41 2.07
N GLN A 80 -8.73 -12.21 1.48
CA GLN A 80 -8.15 -13.38 2.14
C GLN A 80 -6.67 -13.17 2.36
N PHE A 81 -6.26 -13.17 3.62
CA PHE A 81 -4.86 -13.07 4.02
C PHE A 81 -4.20 -14.46 4.02
N VAL A 82 -2.96 -14.53 3.52
CA VAL A 82 -2.15 -15.74 3.49
C VAL A 82 -0.91 -15.55 4.38
N PRO A 83 -0.94 -16.04 5.63
CA PRO A 83 0.21 -16.02 6.53
C PRO A 83 1.43 -16.71 5.93
N GLY A 84 2.64 -16.24 6.25
CA GLY A 84 3.89 -16.84 5.78
C GLY A 84 4.31 -16.45 4.36
N ILE A 85 3.35 -15.97 3.57
CA ILE A 85 3.53 -15.52 2.18
C ILE A 85 3.30 -14.00 2.09
N GLY A 86 2.51 -13.41 3.00
CA GLY A 86 2.32 -11.96 3.08
C GLY A 86 1.46 -11.38 1.96
N ILE A 87 0.60 -12.19 1.35
CA ILE A 87 -0.29 -11.79 0.26
C ILE A 87 -1.71 -11.64 0.79
N VAL A 88 -2.38 -10.58 0.33
CA VAL A 88 -3.83 -10.41 0.44
C VAL A 88 -4.42 -10.54 -0.97
N LYS A 89 -5.32 -11.50 -1.17
CA LYS A 89 -6.05 -11.66 -2.44
C LYS A 89 -7.47 -11.13 -2.29
N GLU A 90 -7.92 -10.36 -3.29
CA GLU A 90 -9.32 -9.98 -3.46
C GLU A 90 -10.11 -11.15 -4.06
N GLU A 91 -11.24 -11.50 -3.47
CA GLU A 91 -12.13 -12.55 -3.97
C GLU A 91 -12.94 -12.05 -5.17
N GLY A 92 -12.53 -12.47 -6.37
CA GLY A 92 -13.29 -12.25 -7.62
C GLY A 92 -14.29 -13.37 -7.93
N SER A 93 -14.10 -14.55 -7.33
CA SER A 93 -14.97 -15.73 -7.41
C SER A 93 -14.68 -16.63 -6.20
N SER A 94 -15.69 -17.40 -5.76
CA SER A 94 -15.73 -18.17 -4.50
C SER A 94 -14.78 -19.38 -4.46
N SER A 95 -13.49 -19.16 -4.71
CA SER A 95 -12.47 -20.20 -4.63
C SER A 95 -12.12 -20.45 -3.18
N GLU A 96 -12.41 -21.66 -2.69
CA GLU A 96 -11.93 -22.08 -1.38
C GLU A 96 -10.41 -22.08 -1.38
N ARG A 97 -9.83 -21.36 -0.42
CA ARG A 97 -8.40 -21.23 -0.24
C ARG A 97 -8.01 -21.83 1.09
N TYR A 98 -7.01 -22.70 1.08
CA TYR A 98 -6.49 -23.36 2.27
C TYR A 98 -5.07 -22.85 2.54
N VAL A 99 -4.80 -22.49 3.79
CA VAL A 99 -3.54 -21.88 4.21
C VAL A 99 -2.95 -22.56 5.45
N LEU A 100 -1.63 -22.52 5.56
CA LEU A 100 -0.93 -22.86 6.79
C LEU A 100 -0.99 -21.65 7.75
N LYS A 101 -1.67 -21.77 8.89
CA LYS A 101 -1.81 -20.66 9.85
C LYS A 101 -0.48 -20.31 10.54
N GLN A 102 0.24 -21.34 10.98
CA GLN A 102 1.48 -21.18 11.76
C GLN A 102 2.66 -21.83 11.05
N PRO A 103 3.85 -21.20 11.08
CA PRO A 103 5.03 -21.77 10.46
C PRO A 103 5.43 -23.07 11.16
N ILE A 104 6.03 -23.98 10.40
CA ILE A 104 6.54 -25.26 10.93
C ILE A 104 8.06 -25.23 10.90
N SER A 105 8.69 -25.30 12.07
CA SER A 105 10.14 -25.33 12.23
C SER A 105 10.63 -26.76 12.45
N LEU A 106 11.69 -27.12 11.73
CA LEU A 106 12.28 -28.46 11.71
C LEU A 106 13.78 -28.37 11.95
N SER A 107 14.32 -29.20 12.83
CA SER A 107 15.77 -29.37 12.99
C SER A 107 16.29 -30.42 12.01
N VAL A 108 17.36 -30.09 11.27
CA VAL A 108 17.94 -30.95 10.24
C VAL A 108 19.45 -30.98 10.39
N GLY A 109 19.98 -32.03 11.03
CA GLY A 109 21.39 -32.08 11.42
C GLY A 109 21.74 -30.92 12.35
N GLU A 110 22.73 -30.12 11.96
CA GLU A 110 23.13 -28.88 12.67
C GLU A 110 22.37 -27.63 12.19
N GLY A 111 21.48 -27.78 11.22
CA GLY A 111 20.70 -26.69 10.63
C GLY A 111 19.22 -26.76 10.97
N SER A 112 18.45 -25.89 10.32
CA SER A 112 17.00 -25.86 10.43
C SER A 112 16.32 -25.57 9.10
N ILE A 113 15.09 -26.03 8.97
CA ILE A 113 14.17 -25.68 7.88
C ILE A 113 12.90 -25.12 8.51
N ILE A 114 12.41 -24.00 7.99
CA ILE A 114 11.15 -23.40 8.38
C ILE A 114 10.24 -23.36 7.16
N ILE A 115 9.09 -24.02 7.24
CA ILE A 115 7.99 -23.86 6.30
C ILE A 115 7.23 -22.63 6.75
N THR A 116 7.38 -21.52 6.03
CA THR A 116 6.83 -20.23 6.47
C THR A 116 5.35 -20.13 6.16
N GLY A 117 4.93 -20.63 4.99
CA GLY A 117 3.55 -20.58 4.55
C GLY A 117 3.25 -21.65 3.49
N ILE A 118 1.98 -22.04 3.43
CA ILE A 118 1.41 -22.88 2.37
C ILE A 118 0.11 -22.23 1.95
N LEU A 119 -0.11 -22.17 0.65
CA LEU A 119 -1.32 -21.74 0.00
C LEU A 119 -1.76 -22.83 -0.97
N SER A 120 -3.02 -23.24 -0.91
CA SER A 120 -3.63 -24.13 -1.90
C SER A 120 -5.00 -23.58 -2.31
N ASP A 121 -5.18 -23.30 -3.59
CA ASP A 121 -6.45 -22.91 -4.19
C ASP A 121 -6.68 -23.64 -5.52
N GLU A 122 -7.69 -23.22 -6.28
CA GLU A 122 -8.04 -23.88 -7.55
C GLU A 122 -7.00 -23.69 -8.66
N GLU A 123 -6.20 -22.63 -8.57
CA GLU A 123 -5.20 -22.28 -9.59
C GLU A 123 -3.87 -22.95 -9.31
N MET A 124 -3.43 -22.96 -8.05
CA MET A 124 -2.11 -23.49 -7.68
C MET A 124 -2.01 -23.87 -6.20
N THR A 125 -1.00 -24.69 -5.91
CA THR A 125 -0.45 -24.82 -4.56
C THR A 125 0.94 -24.20 -4.52
N TYR A 126 1.21 -23.40 -3.49
CA TYR A 126 2.46 -22.68 -3.26
C TYR A 126 2.94 -22.90 -1.84
N ILE A 127 4.23 -23.19 -1.66
CA ILE A 127 4.87 -23.42 -0.36
C ILE A 127 6.10 -22.53 -0.29
N THR A 128 6.22 -21.74 0.76
CA THR A 128 7.42 -20.95 1.05
C THR A 128 8.22 -21.59 2.17
N MET A 129 9.51 -21.76 1.94
CA MET A 129 10.43 -22.38 2.89
C MET A 129 11.72 -21.58 3.01
N ALA A 130 12.33 -21.63 4.18
CA ALA A 130 13.67 -21.14 4.44
C ALA A 130 14.50 -22.25 5.09
N GLY A 131 15.75 -22.39 4.69
CA GLY A 131 16.73 -23.25 5.35
C GLY A 131 17.90 -22.44 5.86
N ASN A 132 18.35 -22.78 7.06
CA ASN A 132 19.59 -22.28 7.65
C ASN A 132 20.54 -23.44 7.91
N ASN A 133 21.77 -23.35 7.43
CA ASN A 133 22.77 -24.41 7.54
C ASN A 133 22.28 -25.80 7.06
N THR A 134 21.50 -25.87 5.99
CA THR A 134 20.93 -27.14 5.47
C THR A 134 21.19 -27.35 3.98
N PRO A 135 21.27 -28.61 3.51
CA PRO A 135 21.34 -28.90 2.09
C PRO A 135 20.09 -28.41 1.36
N ARG A 136 20.29 -28.02 0.11
CA ARG A 136 19.20 -27.57 -0.78
C ARG A 136 18.53 -28.76 -1.45
N PHE A 137 17.29 -28.57 -1.87
CA PHE A 137 16.53 -29.54 -2.65
C PHE A 137 15.68 -28.84 -3.71
N GLU A 138 15.52 -29.50 -4.85
CA GLU A 138 14.83 -28.93 -6.02
C GLU A 138 13.32 -29.09 -5.97
N TYR A 139 12.83 -30.00 -5.13
CA TYR A 139 11.41 -30.28 -5.02
C TYR A 139 11.04 -30.83 -3.65
N VAL A 140 9.77 -30.65 -3.31
CA VAL A 140 9.09 -31.30 -2.20
C VAL A 140 7.94 -32.14 -2.75
N THR A 141 7.52 -33.14 -1.98
CA THR A 141 6.36 -33.97 -2.34
C THR A 141 5.25 -33.74 -1.34
N LEU A 142 4.07 -33.35 -1.79
CA LEU A 142 2.87 -33.27 -0.96
C LEU A 142 2.07 -34.56 -1.13
N VAL A 143 1.78 -35.24 -0.03
CA VAL A 143 0.97 -36.46 0.01
C VAL A 143 -0.36 -36.13 0.66
N ASN A 144 -1.45 -36.35 -0.06
CA ASN A 144 -2.78 -36.07 0.46
C ASN A 144 -3.33 -37.20 1.35
N ALA A 145 -4.53 -37.03 1.90
CA ALA A 145 -5.16 -38.00 2.79
C ALA A 145 -5.43 -39.37 2.12
N GLN A 146 -5.56 -39.41 0.79
CA GLN A 146 -5.76 -40.65 0.02
C GLN A 146 -4.43 -41.31 -0.41
N GLY A 147 -3.29 -40.71 -0.08
CA GLY A 147 -1.97 -41.21 -0.45
C GLY A 147 -1.50 -40.81 -1.85
N ASN A 148 -2.19 -39.89 -2.53
CA ASN A 148 -1.74 -39.36 -3.81
C ASN A 148 -0.54 -38.43 -3.57
N GLU A 149 0.51 -38.63 -4.37
CA GLU A 149 1.74 -37.83 -4.30
C GLU A 149 1.77 -36.76 -5.40
N TYR A 150 2.09 -35.53 -5.00
CA TYR A 150 2.23 -34.38 -5.89
C TYR A 150 3.62 -33.78 -5.72
N ARG A 151 4.40 -33.73 -6.81
CA ARG A 151 5.73 -33.14 -6.81
C ARG A 151 5.64 -31.64 -7.11
N LEU A 152 6.14 -30.81 -6.19
CA LEU A 152 6.20 -29.35 -6.33
C LEU A 152 7.64 -28.93 -6.63
N GLY A 153 7.86 -28.27 -7.77
CA GLY A 153 9.18 -27.77 -8.18
C GLY A 153 9.47 -26.38 -7.60
N SER A 154 10.75 -25.99 -7.51
CA SER A 154 11.15 -24.66 -7.04
C SER A 154 11.22 -23.60 -8.16
N THR A 155 10.95 -22.33 -7.84
CA THR A 155 11.09 -21.19 -8.80
C THR A 155 12.10 -20.14 -8.40
N ILE A 156 12.33 -19.94 -7.11
CA ILE A 156 13.13 -18.82 -6.60
C ILE A 156 14.00 -19.39 -5.49
N ALA A 157 15.32 -19.30 -5.62
CA ALA A 157 16.22 -19.55 -4.50
C ALA A 157 17.23 -18.41 -4.35
N SER A 158 17.21 -17.75 -3.20
CA SER A 158 18.24 -16.78 -2.80
C SER A 158 19.32 -17.50 -1.97
N TRP A 159 20.59 -17.12 -2.11
CA TRP A 159 21.72 -17.98 -1.69
C TRP A 159 22.75 -17.28 -0.80
N SER A 160 23.06 -17.91 0.34
CA SER A 160 24.43 -18.01 0.87
C SER A 160 24.85 -19.50 0.85
N SER A 161 26.08 -19.86 1.24
CA SER A 161 26.58 -21.25 1.09
C SER A 161 25.65 -22.30 1.69
N ASN A 162 25.03 -22.04 2.85
CA ASN A 162 24.08 -22.97 3.48
C ASN A 162 22.75 -22.32 3.94
N ASP A 163 22.54 -21.02 3.70
CA ASP A 163 21.24 -20.38 3.93
C ASP A 163 20.51 -20.18 2.61
N TRP A 164 19.24 -20.58 2.57
CA TRP A 164 18.43 -20.52 1.38
C TRP A 164 16.98 -20.22 1.71
N THR A 165 16.27 -19.67 0.73
CA THR A 165 14.80 -19.65 0.72
C THR A 165 14.31 -20.20 -0.59
N SER A 166 13.13 -20.81 -0.59
CA SER A 166 12.54 -21.36 -1.79
C SER A 166 11.04 -21.26 -1.80
N GLY A 167 10.50 -20.89 -2.95
CA GLY A 167 9.10 -21.09 -3.29
C GLY A 167 8.95 -22.38 -4.09
N PHE A 168 8.15 -23.32 -3.58
CA PHE A 168 7.77 -24.55 -4.28
C PHE A 168 6.33 -24.45 -4.75
N TRP A 169 6.04 -24.92 -5.97
CA TRP A 169 4.71 -24.76 -6.54
C TRP A 169 4.27 -25.92 -7.40
N TYR A 170 2.95 -26.04 -7.54
CA TYR A 170 2.26 -26.93 -8.47
C TYR A 170 1.10 -26.17 -9.10
N LYS A 171 0.95 -26.30 -10.43
CA LYS A 171 -0.16 -25.70 -11.17
C LYS A 171 -1.38 -26.63 -11.14
N GLY A 172 -2.51 -26.10 -10.72
CA GLY A 172 -3.78 -26.78 -10.63
C GLY A 172 -4.17 -27.11 -9.19
N LYS A 173 -5.44 -27.48 -9.04
CA LYS A 173 -6.07 -27.83 -7.78
C LYS A 173 -5.50 -29.13 -7.22
N LEU A 174 -5.08 -29.10 -5.96
CA LEU A 174 -4.73 -30.28 -5.18
C LEU A 174 -5.83 -30.54 -4.15
N ASP A 175 -6.16 -31.82 -3.91
CA ASP A 175 -6.97 -32.16 -2.75
C ASP A 175 -6.11 -32.01 -1.49
N THR A 176 -6.22 -30.86 -0.86
CA THR A 176 -5.54 -30.52 0.40
C THR A 176 -6.51 -30.54 1.58
N SER A 177 -7.69 -31.13 1.40
CA SER A 177 -8.64 -31.32 2.49
C SER A 177 -8.18 -32.45 3.41
N GLY A 178 -8.17 -32.19 4.72
CA GLY A 178 -7.76 -33.18 5.74
C GLY A 178 -6.25 -33.23 6.02
N SER A 179 -5.78 -34.37 6.52
CA SER A 179 -4.38 -34.56 6.93
C SER A 179 -3.49 -34.73 5.71
N ILE A 180 -2.62 -33.76 5.45
CA ILE A 180 -1.62 -33.84 4.40
C ILE A 180 -0.22 -34.03 5.00
N LYS A 181 0.70 -34.57 4.22
CA LYS A 181 2.10 -34.77 4.59
C LYS A 181 3.00 -34.10 3.57
N LEU A 182 3.92 -33.26 4.04
CA LEU A 182 4.99 -32.72 3.20
C LEU A 182 6.24 -33.58 3.38
N VAL A 183 6.74 -34.14 2.30
CA VAL A 183 7.97 -34.92 2.26
C VAL A 183 9.08 -34.05 1.70
N ILE A 184 10.08 -33.79 2.53
CA ILE A 184 11.30 -33.09 2.17
C ILE A 184 12.32 -34.15 1.76
N ASN A 185 12.76 -34.08 0.50
CA ASN A 185 13.62 -35.09 -0.13
C ASN A 185 15.09 -34.89 0.23
N LEU A 186 15.39 -34.93 1.53
CA LEU A 186 16.74 -35.06 2.07
C LEU A 186 17.05 -36.52 2.39
N GLU A 187 18.31 -36.82 2.74
CA GLU A 187 18.73 -38.14 3.21
C GLU A 187 19.15 -38.04 4.69
N PRO A 188 18.42 -38.66 5.63
CA PRO A 188 17.16 -39.40 5.44
C PRO A 188 15.98 -38.48 5.09
N LYS A 189 14.95 -39.05 4.44
CA LYS A 189 13.72 -38.33 4.11
C LYS A 189 13.04 -37.81 5.37
N ILE A 190 12.55 -36.58 5.32
CA ILE A 190 11.83 -35.94 6.42
C ILE A 190 10.36 -35.84 6.03
N GLU A 191 9.50 -36.41 6.86
CA GLU A 191 8.05 -36.36 6.69
C GLU A 191 7.44 -35.40 7.72
N VAL A 192 6.74 -34.38 7.22
CA VAL A 192 6.17 -33.32 8.03
C VAL A 192 4.65 -33.41 7.97
N PRO A 193 3.93 -33.68 9.06
CA PRO A 193 2.49 -33.56 9.08
C PRO A 193 2.11 -32.09 8.91
N VAL A 194 1.22 -31.81 7.97
CA VAL A 194 0.74 -30.46 7.66
C VAL A 194 -0.78 -30.45 7.76
N THR A 195 -1.32 -29.43 8.42
CA THR A 195 -2.77 -29.17 8.45
C THR A 195 -3.02 -27.81 7.84
N LEU A 196 -3.76 -27.77 6.74
CA LEU A 196 -4.24 -26.51 6.17
C LEU A 196 -5.64 -26.22 6.66
N THR A 197 -5.92 -24.95 6.91
CA THR A 197 -7.25 -24.47 7.26
C THR A 197 -7.75 -23.52 6.21
N ARG A 198 -9.07 -23.38 6.06
CA ARG A 198 -9.64 -22.37 5.18
C ARG A 198 -9.11 -20.98 5.57
N ALA A 199 -8.73 -20.20 4.56
CA ALA A 199 -8.27 -18.83 4.73
C ALA A 199 -9.38 -17.99 5.36
N GLU A 200 -9.01 -17.19 6.35
CA GLU A 200 -9.91 -16.22 6.95
C GLU A 200 -10.28 -15.15 5.91
N THR A 201 -11.53 -14.71 5.96
CA THR A 201 -12.11 -13.80 5.00
C THR A 201 -12.51 -12.53 5.74
N TYR A 202 -12.04 -11.39 5.25
CA TYR A 202 -12.23 -10.09 5.86
C TYR A 202 -12.93 -9.16 4.88
N SER A 203 -13.77 -8.26 5.36
CA SER A 203 -14.44 -7.26 4.52
C SER A 203 -13.52 -6.09 4.19
N SER A 204 -12.48 -5.87 5.00
CA SER A 204 -11.53 -4.77 4.85
C SER A 204 -10.20 -5.03 5.55
N TYR A 205 -9.16 -4.29 5.17
CA TYR A 205 -7.83 -4.36 5.81
C TYR A 205 -7.86 -4.11 7.33
N PRO A 206 -8.59 -3.09 7.86
CA PRO A 206 -8.68 -2.87 9.31
C PRO A 206 -9.29 -4.02 10.12
N GLU A 207 -10.01 -4.96 9.49
CA GLU A 207 -10.50 -6.16 10.18
C GLU A 207 -9.40 -7.22 10.37
N MET A 208 -8.32 -7.17 9.60
CA MET A 208 -7.17 -8.06 9.76
C MET A 208 -6.25 -7.62 10.90
N GLY A 209 -6.23 -6.31 11.18
CA GLY A 209 -5.31 -5.73 12.15
C GLY A 209 -5.27 -4.21 12.09
N GLU A 210 -4.48 -3.61 12.97
CA GLU A 210 -4.36 -2.16 13.03
C GLU A 210 -3.78 -1.60 11.73
N THR A 211 -4.40 -0.55 11.21
CA THR A 211 -4.07 0.02 9.91
C THR A 211 -3.73 1.49 10.03
N ALA A 212 -2.56 1.87 9.54
CA ALA A 212 -2.09 3.24 9.48
C ALA A 212 -1.96 3.69 8.02
N THR A 213 -2.30 4.95 7.74
CA THR A 213 -2.15 5.54 6.39
C THR A 213 -1.29 6.79 6.47
N VAL A 214 -0.19 6.80 5.72
CA VAL A 214 0.74 7.93 5.63
C VAL A 214 1.15 8.08 4.17
N ASN A 215 1.20 9.32 3.67
CA ASN A 215 1.60 9.65 2.31
C ASN A 215 0.89 8.81 1.23
N GLY A 216 -0.40 8.52 1.44
CA GLY A 216 -1.23 7.76 0.50
C GLY A 216 -1.04 6.24 0.52
N VAL A 217 -0.19 5.70 1.41
CA VAL A 217 0.01 4.26 1.57
C VAL A 217 -0.60 3.79 2.88
N SER A 218 -1.55 2.86 2.79
CA SER A 218 -2.16 2.18 3.93
C SER A 218 -1.45 0.86 4.20
N ILE A 219 -0.91 0.70 5.41
CA ILE A 219 -0.25 -0.52 5.87
C ILE A 219 -1.04 -1.05 7.06
N THR A 220 -1.27 -2.35 7.07
CA THR A 220 -1.93 -3.08 8.16
C THR A 220 -0.93 -4.02 8.82
N ALA A 221 -0.81 -3.91 10.14
CA ALA A 221 -0.07 -4.83 10.97
C ALA A 221 -1.00 -5.91 11.51
N ILE A 222 -0.73 -7.17 11.14
CA ILE A 222 -1.51 -8.34 11.51
C ILE A 222 -0.70 -9.10 12.59
N PRO A 223 -1.09 -8.97 13.86
CA PRO A 223 -0.43 -9.65 14.97
C PRO A 223 -0.86 -11.12 15.06
N ASP A 224 0.08 -12.01 15.37
CA ASP A 224 -0.15 -13.42 15.71
C ASP A 224 0.89 -13.90 16.73
N ARG A 225 0.70 -15.07 17.35
CA ARG A 225 1.65 -15.65 18.31
C ARG A 225 2.16 -17.00 17.88
N VAL A 226 3.47 -17.15 17.99
CA VAL A 226 4.19 -18.40 17.73
C VAL A 226 5.05 -18.72 18.96
N GLY A 227 4.53 -19.59 19.82
CA GLY A 227 5.18 -19.92 21.09
C GLY A 227 5.28 -18.73 22.05
N ASP A 228 6.52 -18.38 22.43
CA ASP A 228 6.86 -17.21 23.26
C ASP A 228 7.16 -15.94 22.46
N LYS A 229 6.94 -15.97 21.13
CA LYS A 229 7.19 -14.84 20.24
C LYS A 229 5.90 -14.27 19.66
N ALA A 230 5.88 -12.95 19.53
CA ALA A 230 4.97 -12.26 18.64
C ALA A 230 5.46 -12.45 17.21
N ARG A 231 4.54 -12.77 16.30
CA ARG A 231 4.70 -12.65 14.86
C ARG A 231 3.89 -11.44 14.41
N VAL A 232 4.48 -10.59 13.58
CA VAL A 232 3.75 -9.50 12.92
C VAL A 232 3.92 -9.64 11.43
N SER A 233 2.81 -9.70 10.71
CA SER A 233 2.77 -9.67 9.25
C SER A 233 2.28 -8.31 8.79
N LEU A 234 3.00 -7.69 7.86
CA LEU A 234 2.69 -6.39 7.29
C LEU A 234 2.13 -6.56 5.90
N VAL A 235 0.94 -6.02 5.69
CA VAL A 235 0.29 -6.01 4.37
C VAL A 235 -0.10 -4.60 4.01
N ALA A 236 -0.03 -4.27 2.73
CA ALA A 236 -0.45 -2.99 2.23
C ALA A 236 -1.34 -3.16 1.01
N ARG A 237 -2.23 -2.20 0.83
CA ARG A 237 -2.90 -2.00 -0.45
C ARG A 237 -2.02 -1.07 -1.27
N HIS A 238 -1.27 -1.62 -2.22
CA HIS A 238 -0.49 -0.80 -3.16
C HIS A 238 -1.34 -0.41 -4.37
N THR A 239 -0.98 0.68 -5.03
CA THR A 239 -1.58 1.06 -6.32
C THR A 239 -1.05 0.14 -7.43
N GLU A 240 -1.59 0.25 -8.65
CA GLU A 240 -1.04 -0.52 -9.77
C GLU A 240 0.38 -0.05 -10.17
N ASP A 241 0.75 1.17 -9.77
CA ASP A 241 1.96 1.89 -10.20
C ASP A 241 3.24 1.37 -9.55
N PHE A 242 3.16 0.88 -8.31
CA PHE A 242 4.30 0.37 -7.56
C PHE A 242 3.94 -0.83 -6.71
N TYR A 243 4.95 -1.55 -6.25
CA TYR A 243 4.83 -2.55 -5.19
C TYR A 243 5.82 -2.23 -4.07
N ILE A 244 5.50 -2.63 -2.84
CA ILE A 244 6.40 -2.48 -1.70
C ILE A 244 7.53 -3.50 -1.84
N SER A 245 8.77 -3.04 -1.80
CA SER A 245 9.96 -3.90 -1.83
C SER A 245 10.54 -4.13 -0.44
N ASP A 246 10.35 -3.22 0.51
CA ASP A 246 10.79 -3.40 1.90
C ASP A 246 9.93 -2.56 2.83
N TYR A 247 9.45 -3.14 3.93
CA TYR A 247 8.67 -2.45 4.96
C TYR A 247 9.53 -1.71 6.00
N GLY A 248 10.82 -1.49 5.72
CA GLY A 248 11.79 -0.91 6.64
C GLY A 248 12.46 -1.92 7.55
N ILE A 249 12.22 -3.24 7.38
CA ILE A 249 12.85 -4.28 8.20
C ILE A 249 14.37 -4.26 8.01
N TYR A 250 14.81 -4.23 6.76
CA TYR A 250 16.22 -4.03 6.44
C TYR A 250 16.53 -2.54 6.20
N GLY A 251 15.52 -1.78 5.75
CA GLY A 251 15.68 -0.37 5.35
C GLY A 251 16.49 -0.23 4.06
N VAL A 252 16.75 1.01 3.65
CA VAL A 252 17.66 1.28 2.55
C VAL A 252 19.10 1.04 2.99
N TYR A 253 19.87 0.35 2.15
CA TYR A 253 21.29 0.10 2.38
C TYR A 253 22.03 1.43 2.56
N MET A 254 22.86 1.55 3.61
CA MET A 254 23.53 2.77 4.11
C MET A 254 22.71 3.68 5.03
N HIS A 255 21.39 3.50 5.18
CA HIS A 255 20.63 4.29 6.15
C HIS A 255 20.94 3.89 7.60
N ASP A 256 20.85 4.88 8.50
CA ASP A 256 20.99 4.71 9.94
C ASP A 256 19.85 3.83 10.52
N GLU A 257 20.11 3.19 11.66
CA GLU A 257 19.15 2.34 12.39
C GLU A 257 17.87 3.06 12.80
N SER A 258 17.87 4.39 12.89
CA SER A 258 16.69 5.22 13.15
C SER A 258 15.70 5.25 11.99
N HIS A 259 16.12 4.90 10.77
CA HIS A 259 15.23 4.77 9.61
C HIS A 259 14.60 3.38 9.50
N LYS A 260 15.06 2.42 10.30
CA LYS A 260 14.56 1.04 10.25
C LYS A 260 13.34 0.87 11.13
N LEU A 261 12.50 -0.07 10.74
CA LEU A 261 11.37 -0.56 11.51
C LEU A 261 11.85 -0.94 12.92
N ASN A 262 11.11 -0.50 13.92
CA ASN A 262 11.43 -0.80 15.31
C ASN A 262 10.17 -1.09 16.11
N VAL A 263 10.34 -1.91 17.16
CA VAL A 263 9.32 -2.20 18.15
C VAL A 263 9.85 -1.75 19.51
N LEU A 264 9.07 -0.96 20.23
CA LEU A 264 9.33 -0.55 21.60
C LEU A 264 8.36 -1.27 22.54
N ASP A 265 8.81 -1.65 23.73
CA ASP A 265 7.91 -2.06 24.81
C ASP A 265 7.31 -0.86 25.56
N ASP A 266 6.48 -1.14 26.56
CA ASP A 266 5.79 -0.15 27.40
C ASP A 266 6.73 0.72 28.25
N THR A 267 8.01 0.32 28.40
CA THR A 267 9.05 1.12 29.04
C THR A 267 9.82 2.00 28.05
N GLY A 268 9.52 1.91 26.75
CA GLY A 268 10.23 2.58 25.67
C GLY A 268 11.52 1.86 25.24
N LYS A 269 11.76 0.63 25.69
CA LYS A 269 12.94 -0.13 25.32
C LYS A 269 12.75 -0.77 23.94
N LYS A 270 13.72 -0.54 23.04
CA LYS A 270 13.76 -1.18 21.72
C LYS A 270 13.96 -2.69 21.85
N LEU A 271 13.04 -3.45 21.27
CA LEU A 271 13.09 -4.91 21.23
C LEU A 271 13.93 -5.38 20.03
N VAL A 272 14.56 -6.54 20.19
CA VAL A 272 15.28 -7.21 19.10
C VAL A 272 14.26 -7.85 18.18
N ILE A 273 14.34 -7.49 16.91
CA ILE A 273 13.52 -8.07 15.85
C ILE A 273 14.27 -9.22 15.22
N GLU A 274 13.61 -10.36 15.13
CA GLU A 274 14.06 -11.54 14.41
C GLU A 274 13.30 -11.64 13.10
N ASN A 275 13.99 -12.00 12.03
CA ASN A 275 13.38 -12.23 10.72
C ASN A 275 13.90 -13.53 10.12
N ILE A 276 13.10 -14.08 9.21
CA ILE A 276 13.49 -15.27 8.47
C ILE A 276 14.49 -14.82 7.41
N ARG A 277 15.72 -15.32 7.51
CA ARG A 277 16.79 -14.95 6.57
C ARG A 277 16.44 -15.43 5.17
N GLY A 278 16.79 -14.58 4.20
CA GLY A 278 16.67 -14.89 2.78
C GLY A 278 15.25 -14.82 2.22
N VAL A 279 14.22 -14.45 2.99
CA VAL A 279 12.85 -14.30 2.43
C VAL A 279 12.88 -13.33 1.26
N SER A 280 12.22 -13.71 0.16
CA SER A 280 12.12 -12.85 -1.03
C SER A 280 11.46 -11.54 -0.67
N SER A 281 12.01 -10.44 -1.19
CA SER A 281 11.41 -9.11 -1.06
C SER A 281 9.95 -9.10 -1.59
N PRO A 282 9.01 -8.44 -0.89
CA PRO A 282 9.20 -7.76 0.39
C PRO A 282 9.25 -8.73 1.58
N ALA A 283 10.24 -8.54 2.46
CA ALA A 283 10.15 -9.09 3.79
C ALA A 283 9.00 -8.38 4.52
N SER A 284 7.90 -9.10 4.71
CA SER A 284 6.66 -8.60 5.31
C SER A 284 6.43 -9.14 6.72
N GLU A 285 7.22 -10.11 7.16
CA GLU A 285 7.03 -10.78 8.43
C GLU A 285 8.26 -10.69 9.31
N PHE A 286 8.03 -10.47 10.60
CA PHE A 286 9.08 -10.47 11.61
C PHE A 286 8.53 -10.93 12.96
N TYR A 287 9.45 -11.22 13.87
CA TYR A 287 9.18 -11.76 15.19
C TYR A 287 9.89 -10.95 16.25
N PHE A 288 9.34 -10.94 17.47
CA PHE A 288 10.04 -10.47 18.65
C PHE A 288 9.56 -11.24 19.88
N LYS A 289 10.42 -11.31 20.91
CA LYS A 289 10.08 -12.03 22.14
C LYS A 289 9.00 -11.30 22.92
N LEU A 290 7.94 -12.00 23.31
CA LEU A 290 6.93 -11.46 24.21
C LEU A 290 7.49 -11.37 25.64
N SER A 291 7.05 -10.38 26.39
CA SER A 291 7.37 -10.26 27.81
C SER A 291 6.56 -11.29 28.60
N GLU A 292 7.09 -11.77 29.73
CA GLU A 292 6.34 -12.65 30.64
C GLU A 292 5.19 -11.91 31.35
N ASN A 293 5.19 -10.57 31.30
CA ASN A 293 4.16 -9.74 31.92
C ASN A 293 2.97 -9.53 30.99
N ALA A 294 1.81 -10.07 31.42
CA ALA A 294 0.55 -10.16 30.65
C ALA A 294 -0.14 -8.83 30.24
N ARG A 295 0.51 -7.67 30.48
CA ARG A 295 -0.07 -6.33 30.27
C ARG A 295 0.75 -5.44 29.35
N ASN A 296 1.79 -5.99 28.73
CA ASN A 296 2.70 -5.20 27.94
C ASN A 296 2.02 -4.70 26.66
N ARG A 297 2.22 -3.41 26.39
CA ARG A 297 1.91 -2.76 25.12
C ARG A 297 3.20 -2.64 24.33
N TYR A 298 3.08 -2.67 23.02
CA TYR A 298 4.18 -2.61 22.08
C TYR A 298 3.85 -1.55 21.04
N SER A 299 4.77 -0.62 20.82
CA SER A 299 4.65 0.39 19.77
C SER A 299 5.53 -0.03 18.60
N LEU A 300 4.91 -0.32 17.46
CA LEU A 300 5.59 -0.63 16.21
C LEU A 300 5.63 0.63 15.36
N THR A 301 6.83 1.03 14.93
CA THR A 301 7.03 2.19 14.05
C THR A 301 7.78 1.78 12.79
N LEU A 302 7.26 2.17 11.63
CA LEU A 302 7.93 2.14 10.33
C LEU A 302 8.28 3.58 9.96
N PRO A 303 9.54 4.01 10.12
CA PRO A 303 9.96 5.37 9.77
C PRO A 303 9.90 5.64 8.27
N GLU A 304 10.10 4.62 7.46
CA GLU A 304 10.03 4.66 6.00
C GLU A 304 9.83 3.26 5.42
N ILE A 305 9.36 3.21 4.18
CA ILE A 305 9.29 1.99 3.37
C ILE A 305 10.00 2.22 2.03
N SER A 306 10.45 1.14 1.39
CA SER A 306 10.94 1.18 0.01
C SER A 306 9.91 0.58 -0.93
N VAL A 307 9.68 1.25 -2.06
CA VAL A 307 8.78 0.81 -3.12
C VAL A 307 9.50 0.80 -4.46
N THR A 308 9.06 -0.06 -5.36
CA THR A 308 9.55 -0.13 -6.74
C THR A 308 8.40 0.18 -7.69
N TYR A 309 8.54 1.23 -8.49
CA TYR A 309 7.53 1.54 -9.52
C TYR A 309 7.72 0.68 -10.76
N LYS A 310 6.64 0.48 -11.50
CA LYS A 310 6.61 -0.18 -12.82
C LYS A 310 6.86 0.81 -13.98
N SER A 311 7.63 1.86 -13.72
CA SER A 311 7.98 2.87 -14.74
C SER A 311 9.27 2.50 -15.47
N GLU A 312 9.36 2.97 -16.71
CA GLU A 312 10.55 2.85 -17.55
C GLU A 312 10.79 4.12 -18.36
N VAL A 313 12.05 4.40 -18.68
CA VAL A 313 12.44 5.50 -19.57
C VAL A 313 13.64 5.08 -20.40
N SER A 314 13.67 5.49 -21.67
CA SER A 314 14.81 5.28 -22.55
C SER A 314 15.57 6.59 -22.75
N ILE A 315 16.87 6.57 -22.50
CA ILE A 315 17.74 7.74 -22.64
C ILE A 315 18.92 7.44 -23.56
N ARG A 316 19.45 8.49 -24.19
CA ARG A 316 20.68 8.45 -24.97
C ARG A 316 21.78 9.19 -24.26
N ILE A 317 22.93 8.53 -24.10
CA ILE A 317 24.11 9.09 -23.45
C ILE A 317 25.29 8.99 -24.40
N SER A 318 26.10 10.04 -24.43
CA SER A 318 27.40 10.06 -25.12
C SER A 318 28.39 9.12 -24.43
N THR A 319 29.11 8.29 -25.19
CA THR A 319 30.18 7.44 -24.64
C THR A 319 31.51 8.19 -24.48
N GLU A 320 31.61 9.40 -25.02
CA GLU A 320 32.72 10.32 -24.74
C GLU A 320 32.69 10.78 -23.28
N ALA A 321 33.87 10.90 -22.67
CA ALA A 321 34.00 11.47 -21.34
C ALA A 321 33.67 12.96 -21.38
N LYS A 322 32.75 13.40 -20.52
CA LYS A 322 32.30 14.79 -20.41
C LYS A 322 32.13 15.13 -18.95
N GLU A 323 32.85 16.17 -18.50
CA GLU A 323 32.76 16.66 -17.12
C GLU A 323 31.39 17.29 -16.81
N HIS A 324 30.72 17.88 -17.82
CA HIS A 324 29.43 18.56 -17.65
C HIS A 324 28.47 18.17 -18.79
N ILE A 325 27.40 17.46 -18.46
CA ILE A 325 26.33 17.05 -19.39
C ILE A 325 25.04 17.80 -19.09
N ASN A 326 24.63 17.85 -17.83
CA ASN A 326 23.40 18.49 -17.34
C ASN A 326 22.14 18.06 -18.10
N GLN A 327 22.07 16.79 -18.53
CA GLN A 327 20.93 16.24 -19.23
C GLN A 327 19.95 15.68 -18.20
N THR A 328 18.74 16.24 -18.14
CA THR A 328 17.71 15.80 -17.19
C THR A 328 16.65 14.98 -17.91
N PHE A 329 16.16 13.94 -17.25
CA PHE A 329 15.00 13.16 -17.65
C PHE A 329 14.10 12.91 -16.43
N GLU A 330 12.89 12.42 -16.65
CA GLU A 330 11.95 12.08 -15.59
C GLU A 330 11.64 10.59 -15.61
N ILE A 331 11.54 9.97 -14.44
CA ILE A 331 11.11 8.58 -14.27
C ILE A 331 10.24 8.46 -13.02
N ALA A 332 9.06 7.86 -13.16
CA ALA A 332 8.05 7.77 -12.09
C ALA A 332 7.71 9.12 -11.42
N GLY A 333 7.76 10.23 -12.17
CA GLY A 333 7.51 11.58 -11.64
C GLY A 333 8.70 12.22 -10.91
N PHE A 334 9.87 11.56 -10.87
CA PHE A 334 11.08 12.08 -10.25
C PHE A 334 12.09 12.53 -11.30
N PRO A 335 12.68 13.72 -11.17
CA PRO A 335 13.74 14.19 -12.06
C PRO A 335 15.06 13.48 -11.74
N VAL A 336 15.82 13.14 -12.77
CA VAL A 336 17.20 12.65 -12.66
C VAL A 336 18.07 13.42 -13.64
N THR A 337 19.19 13.95 -13.16
CA THR A 337 20.14 14.72 -13.98
C THR A 337 21.42 13.93 -14.16
N ILE A 338 21.78 13.64 -15.41
CA ILE A 338 23.11 13.12 -15.75
C ILE A 338 24.08 14.29 -15.72
N THR A 339 25.00 14.25 -14.78
CA THR A 339 25.94 15.35 -14.52
C THR A 339 27.23 15.16 -15.29
N LYS A 340 27.74 13.92 -15.36
CA LYS A 340 29.06 13.59 -15.91
C LYS A 340 29.11 12.19 -16.52
N THR A 341 29.96 12.01 -17.54
CA THR A 341 30.39 10.69 -18.03
C THR A 341 31.91 10.55 -17.96
N GLU A 342 32.37 9.35 -17.64
CA GLU A 342 33.78 9.02 -17.53
C GLU A 342 34.06 7.68 -18.21
N LYS A 343 35.14 7.59 -18.98
CA LYS A 343 35.60 6.31 -19.53
C LYS A 343 36.43 5.58 -18.47
N VAL A 344 36.01 4.38 -18.12
CA VAL A 344 36.69 3.51 -17.17
C VAL A 344 37.25 2.33 -17.95
N LYS A 345 38.59 2.27 -18.11
CA LYS A 345 39.26 1.28 -18.97
C LYS A 345 38.80 1.40 -20.44
N GLU A 346 39.09 0.39 -21.25
CA GLU A 346 38.83 0.43 -22.71
C GLU A 346 37.33 0.31 -23.06
N LYS A 347 36.55 -0.40 -22.25
CA LYS A 347 35.12 -0.69 -22.51
C LYS A 347 34.15 -0.20 -21.45
N GLY A 348 34.61 0.32 -20.31
CA GLY A 348 33.72 0.78 -19.26
C GLY A 348 33.28 2.23 -19.47
N LEU A 349 31.99 2.48 -19.27
CA LEU A 349 31.43 3.82 -19.17
C LEU A 349 30.83 3.97 -17.77
N ARG A 350 31.24 5.03 -17.08
CA ARG A 350 30.65 5.47 -15.82
C ARG A 350 29.79 6.69 -16.06
N VAL A 351 28.56 6.64 -15.57
CA VAL A 351 27.55 7.70 -15.70
C VAL A 351 27.18 8.19 -14.32
N TYR A 352 27.51 9.45 -14.02
CA TYR A 352 27.17 10.11 -12.77
C TYR A 352 25.79 10.74 -12.88
N MET A 353 25.00 10.58 -11.83
CA MET A 353 23.61 11.00 -11.80
C MET A 353 23.29 11.70 -10.48
N ASP A 354 22.52 12.76 -10.57
CA ASP A 354 21.88 13.43 -9.44
C ASP A 354 20.39 13.06 -9.44
N PHE A 355 19.99 12.38 -8.38
CA PHE A 355 18.62 11.89 -8.18
C PHE A 355 17.74 12.95 -7.50
N HIS A 356 18.29 14.13 -7.18
CA HIS A 356 17.62 15.18 -6.41
C HIS A 356 17.04 14.65 -5.10
N TYR A 357 17.74 13.71 -4.47
CA TYR A 357 17.31 13.03 -3.25
C TYR A 357 17.14 14.03 -2.10
N ASN A 358 15.98 13.99 -1.44
CA ASN A 358 15.65 14.90 -0.35
C ASN A 358 15.10 14.12 0.87
N GLU A 359 15.84 14.13 1.97
CA GLU A 359 15.46 13.43 3.21
C GLU A 359 14.21 14.01 3.89
N GLN A 360 13.86 15.27 3.57
CA GLN A 360 12.71 15.95 4.15
C GLN A 360 11.46 15.84 3.26
N ALA A 361 11.61 15.32 2.04
CA ALA A 361 10.47 15.09 1.15
C ALA A 361 9.69 13.84 1.59
N ALA A 362 8.38 13.83 1.32
CA ALA A 362 7.52 12.67 1.59
C ALA A 362 7.97 11.41 0.83
N ALA A 363 8.56 11.60 -0.35
CA ALA A 363 9.16 10.53 -1.14
C ALA A 363 10.42 11.02 -1.88
N SER A 364 11.39 10.12 -2.07
CA SER A 364 12.63 10.39 -2.79
C SER A 364 13.08 9.17 -3.60
N LEU A 365 13.48 9.40 -4.86
CA LEU A 365 14.10 8.40 -5.71
C LEU A 365 15.53 8.14 -5.23
N PHE A 366 15.91 6.87 -5.09
CA PHE A 366 17.27 6.52 -4.65
C PHE A 366 17.93 5.47 -5.55
N ASN A 367 17.15 4.70 -6.31
CA ASN A 367 17.67 3.62 -7.15
C ASN A 367 16.96 3.54 -8.50
N ILE A 368 17.64 3.07 -9.54
CA ILE A 368 17.11 2.69 -10.86
C ILE A 368 17.97 1.54 -11.41
N ASN A 369 17.37 0.65 -12.22
CA ASN A 369 18.10 -0.43 -12.88
C ASN A 369 18.24 -0.16 -14.39
N ILE A 370 19.29 -0.69 -15.02
CA ILE A 370 19.44 -0.71 -16.48
C ILE A 370 18.95 -2.07 -16.99
N GLU A 371 17.99 -2.06 -17.92
CA GLU A 371 17.46 -3.30 -18.50
C GLU A 371 18.49 -3.97 -19.43
N GLY A 372 18.66 -5.29 -19.26
CA GLY A 372 19.47 -6.11 -20.17
C GLY A 372 20.97 -5.89 -20.09
N LEU A 373 21.46 -5.10 -19.12
CA LEU A 373 22.86 -4.76 -18.99
C LEU A 373 23.37 -5.05 -17.58
N SER A 374 24.51 -5.73 -17.48
CA SER A 374 25.22 -5.86 -16.21
C SER A 374 25.85 -4.51 -15.86
N SER A 375 25.60 -4.03 -14.64
CA SER A 375 26.11 -2.77 -14.15
C SER A 375 26.49 -2.87 -12.68
N SER A 376 27.46 -2.07 -12.26
CA SER A 376 27.72 -1.77 -10.85
C SER A 376 27.28 -0.34 -10.53
N ALA A 377 26.95 -0.07 -9.27
CA ALA A 377 26.58 1.26 -8.82
C ALA A 377 27.39 1.65 -7.58
N LYS A 378 27.83 2.91 -7.51
CA LYS A 378 28.29 3.54 -6.26
C LYS A 378 27.11 4.25 -5.63
N LEU A 379 26.91 3.95 -4.35
CA LEU A 379 25.87 4.54 -3.55
C LEU A 379 26.47 5.60 -2.63
N ASN A 380 25.69 6.65 -2.40
CA ASN A 380 25.98 7.65 -1.40
C ASN A 380 25.92 7.02 0.00
N GLU A 381 26.97 7.21 0.79
CA GLU A 381 27.16 6.51 2.07
C GLU A 381 26.21 6.96 3.18
N ARG A 382 25.45 8.04 2.97
CA ARG A 382 24.46 8.54 3.92
C ARG A 382 23.03 8.23 3.49
N THR A 383 22.74 8.42 2.20
CA THR A 383 21.37 8.37 1.67
C THR A 383 21.05 7.09 0.91
N GLY A 384 22.06 6.26 0.61
CA GLY A 384 21.90 5.06 -0.22
C GLY A 384 21.54 5.34 -1.69
N ALA A 385 21.41 6.61 -2.09
CA ALA A 385 21.08 6.99 -3.46
C ALA A 385 22.26 6.71 -4.41
N ILE A 386 21.97 6.32 -5.64
CA ILE A 386 23.00 6.14 -6.67
C ILE A 386 23.70 7.46 -6.96
N GLU A 387 25.04 7.46 -6.88
CA GLU A 387 25.89 8.56 -7.32
C GLU A 387 26.36 8.34 -8.77
N TYR A 388 26.72 7.10 -9.10
CA TYR A 388 27.03 6.70 -10.47
C TYR A 388 26.74 5.23 -10.72
N MET A 389 26.51 4.89 -11.99
CA MET A 389 26.50 3.52 -12.49
C MET A 389 27.64 3.31 -13.48
N GLU A 390 28.24 2.12 -13.48
CA GLU A 390 29.30 1.70 -14.39
C GLU A 390 28.90 0.42 -15.12
N PHE A 391 29.04 0.41 -16.44
CA PHE A 391 28.69 -0.71 -17.32
C PHE A 391 29.59 -0.73 -18.57
N GLU A 392 29.59 -1.86 -19.28
CA GLU A 392 30.37 -2.00 -20.51
C GLU A 392 29.64 -1.42 -21.73
N VAL A 393 30.39 -0.83 -22.65
CA VAL A 393 29.92 -0.30 -23.93
C VAL A 393 30.68 -0.92 -25.10
N GLU A 394 30.00 -1.04 -26.24
CA GLU A 394 30.60 -1.55 -27.47
C GLU A 394 31.78 -0.67 -27.93
N PRO A 395 32.93 -1.28 -28.30
CA PRO A 395 34.09 -0.54 -28.79
C PRO A 395 33.75 0.34 -30.00
N GLY A 396 34.22 1.60 -29.97
CA GLY A 396 33.99 2.56 -31.05
C GLY A 396 32.58 3.15 -31.10
N SER A 397 31.65 2.69 -30.26
CA SER A 397 30.33 3.33 -30.15
C SER A 397 30.48 4.76 -29.63
N LYS A 398 29.77 5.71 -30.26
CA LYS A 398 29.73 7.13 -29.84
C LYS A 398 28.60 7.44 -28.86
N GLN A 399 27.59 6.58 -28.80
CA GLN A 399 26.40 6.74 -27.97
C GLN A 399 25.91 5.39 -27.46
N VAL A 400 25.28 5.39 -26.29
CA VAL A 400 24.58 4.23 -25.74
C VAL A 400 23.13 4.60 -25.48
N ASN A 401 22.21 3.70 -25.85
CA ASN A 401 20.81 3.79 -25.45
C ASN A 401 20.64 2.97 -24.17
N LEU A 402 20.23 3.60 -23.09
CA LEU A 402 19.92 2.91 -21.84
C LEU A 402 18.41 2.90 -21.64
N LYS A 403 17.86 1.71 -21.39
CA LYS A 403 16.50 1.56 -20.91
C LYS A 403 16.54 1.40 -19.39
N LEU A 404 16.13 2.45 -18.70
CA LEU A 404 16.09 2.51 -17.24
C LEU A 404 14.73 2.01 -16.77
N ILE A 405 14.73 1.11 -15.80
CA ILE A 405 13.53 0.42 -15.32
C ILE A 405 13.53 0.33 -13.80
N ARG A 406 12.35 0.03 -13.23
CA ARG A 406 12.17 -0.31 -11.81
C ARG A 406 12.77 0.74 -10.86
N PRO A 407 12.38 2.02 -10.97
CA PRO A 407 12.87 3.04 -10.06
C PRO A 407 12.45 2.70 -8.61
N GLY A 408 13.45 2.67 -7.73
CA GLY A 408 13.28 2.47 -6.29
C GLY A 408 13.12 3.81 -5.60
N VAL A 409 12.03 3.95 -4.85
CA VAL A 409 11.63 5.17 -4.15
C VAL A 409 11.45 4.85 -2.68
N ILE A 410 11.93 5.73 -1.82
CA ILE A 410 11.63 5.72 -0.39
C ILE A 410 10.37 6.53 -0.17
N ILE A 411 9.42 6.02 0.59
CA ILE A 411 8.27 6.78 1.10
C ILE A 411 8.45 6.92 2.61
N ARG A 412 8.50 8.16 3.09
CA ARG A 412 8.70 8.47 4.51
C ARG A 412 7.40 8.28 5.28
N GLY A 413 7.49 7.76 6.49
CA GLY A 413 6.40 7.60 7.45
C GLY A 413 6.36 8.77 8.44
N PRO A 414 6.13 8.54 9.75
CA PRO A 414 6.07 7.23 10.39
C PRO A 414 4.68 6.58 10.31
N TRP A 415 4.61 5.29 9.93
CA TRP A 415 3.44 4.46 10.25
C TRP A 415 3.63 3.92 11.67
N GLN A 416 2.63 4.15 12.53
CA GLN A 416 2.66 3.76 13.94
C GLN A 416 1.50 2.84 14.24
N PHE A 417 1.76 1.80 15.04
CA PHE A 417 0.79 0.79 15.45
C PHE A 417 0.97 0.50 16.94
N GLU A 418 -0.13 0.34 17.65
CA GLU A 418 -0.19 0.03 19.07
C GLU A 418 -0.70 -1.40 19.27
N LEU A 419 0.24 -2.31 19.48
CA LEU A 419 -0.03 -3.73 19.65
C LEU A 419 -0.07 -4.08 21.14
N SER A 420 -0.98 -4.95 21.54
CA SER A 420 -1.10 -5.46 22.91
C SER A 420 -1.06 -6.99 22.89
N GLU A 421 -0.77 -7.60 24.05
CA GLU A 421 -0.80 -9.07 24.15
C GLU A 421 -2.15 -9.69 23.76
N GLU A 422 -3.26 -8.96 23.94
CA GLU A 422 -4.57 -9.42 23.49
C GLU A 422 -4.66 -9.56 21.98
N ASN A 423 -3.93 -8.72 21.23
CA ASN A 423 -3.83 -8.81 19.79
C ASN A 423 -3.03 -10.05 19.33
N PHE A 424 -2.20 -10.63 20.21
CA PHE A 424 -1.39 -11.82 19.94
C PHE A 424 -2.01 -13.11 20.49
N LYS A 425 -3.29 -13.11 20.91
CA LYS A 425 -3.92 -14.36 21.35
C LYS A 425 -4.18 -15.24 20.12
N ALA A 426 -3.64 -16.46 20.13
CA ALA A 426 -3.88 -17.47 19.10
C ALA A 426 -5.39 -17.55 18.83
N GLY A 427 -5.78 -17.33 17.57
CA GLY A 427 -7.15 -17.07 17.12
C GLY A 427 -8.27 -17.57 18.04
N ASN A 428 -8.88 -16.64 18.77
CA ASN A 428 -10.30 -16.74 19.13
C ASN A 428 -11.06 -15.80 18.20
N ALA A 429 -11.35 -16.30 17.01
CA ALA A 429 -12.51 -15.96 16.19
C ALA A 429 -12.82 -17.15 15.29
#